data_AF-A0A804NM11-F1
#
_entry.id   AF-A0A804NM11-F1
#
_cell.length_a   1.000
_cell.length_b   1.000
_cell.length_c   1.000
_cell.angle_alpha   90.00
_cell.angle_beta   90.00
_cell.angle_gamma   90.00
#
_symmetry.space_group_name_H-M   'P 1'
#
loop_
_entity.id
_entity.type
_entity.pdbx_description
1 polymer ?
#
loop_
_entity_poly.entity_id
_entity_poly.type
_entity_poly.pdbx_seq_one_letter_code
_entity_poly.pdbx_strand_id
1 'polypeptide(L)'
;MSYRVQKLKKTPIYVKPQLTSDSGNCRVSVMTCLWTIGQIPKDKAPALSGNLRLEEGLAQLHALPTFQVKFRIMGVALFGLQIDKLDVKNTSNAPYKGFRAQAQAGNYEVRS
;
A
#
# COMPACT_ATOMS: atom_id res chain seq x y z
N MET A 1 -4.50 -0.01 1.98
CA MET A 1 -3.15 -0.49 1.63
C MET A 1 -3.16 -1.98 1.46
N SER A 2 -2.37 -2.53 0.52
CA SER A 2 -2.10 -3.96 0.35
C SER A 2 -0.67 -4.08 -0.17
N TYR A 3 0.19 -4.85 0.50
CA TYR A 3 1.58 -5.04 0.12
C TYR A 3 1.81 -6.39 -0.56
N ARG A 4 2.72 -6.47 -1.53
CA ARG A 4 3.12 -7.72 -2.18
C ARG A 4 4.65 -7.74 -2.29
N VAL A 5 5.27 -8.79 -1.78
CA VAL A 5 6.71 -9.06 -1.95
C VAL A 5 6.85 -10.05 -3.11
N GLN A 6 7.70 -9.73 -4.09
CA GLN A 6 8.00 -10.59 -5.24
C GLN A 6 9.51 -10.87 -5.29
N LYS A 7 9.92 -12.00 -5.90
CA LYS A 7 11.30 -12.47 -6.14
C LYS A 7 12.04 -13.25 -5.03
N LEU A 8 11.36 -14.19 -4.35
CA LEU A 8 12.07 -15.22 -3.59
C LEU A 8 12.52 -16.34 -4.55
N LYS A 9 13.82 -16.41 -4.85
CA LYS A 9 14.42 -17.33 -5.85
C LYS A 9 14.77 -18.74 -5.30
N LYS A 10 14.60 -19.01 -4.01
CA LYS A 10 14.71 -20.35 -3.42
C LYS A 10 13.73 -20.48 -2.25
N THR A 11 12.86 -21.49 -2.31
CA THR A 11 11.99 -21.94 -1.20
C THR A 11 12.83 -22.75 -0.24
N PRO A 12 12.77 -22.42 1.06
CA PRO A 12 11.64 -22.88 1.85
C PRO A 12 11.25 -21.94 3.00
N ILE A 13 9.96 -21.91 3.28
CA ILE A 13 9.43 -21.15 4.42
C ILE A 13 8.43 -22.05 5.14
N TYR A 14 8.95 -22.97 5.96
CA TYR A 14 8.19 -23.70 6.98
C TYR A 14 8.28 -22.97 8.32
N VAL A 15 7.73 -21.75 8.39
CA VAL A 15 7.70 -21.00 9.65
C VAL A 15 6.38 -20.25 9.68
N LYS A 16 5.52 -20.55 10.66
CA LYS A 16 4.36 -19.71 10.98
C LYS A 16 4.93 -18.35 11.38
N PRO A 17 4.79 -17.30 10.55
CA PRO A 17 5.40 -16.02 10.85
C PRO A 17 4.70 -15.44 12.07
N GLN A 18 5.47 -15.03 13.06
CA GLN A 18 4.95 -14.37 14.25
C GLN A 18 4.94 -12.88 13.98
N LEU A 19 3.87 -12.41 13.32
CA LEU A 19 3.69 -10.99 13.01
C LEU A 19 2.54 -10.42 13.83
N THR A 20 2.76 -9.23 14.40
CA THR A 20 1.80 -8.44 15.15
C THR A 20 1.59 -7.11 14.44
N SER A 21 0.33 -6.80 14.16
CA SER A 21 -0.11 -5.56 13.51
C SER A 21 -0.93 -4.74 14.50
N ASP A 22 -0.63 -3.45 14.64
CA ASP A 22 -1.44 -2.55 15.48
C ASP A 22 -2.64 -1.95 14.73
N SER A 23 -2.68 -2.11 13.41
CA SER A 23 -3.72 -1.59 12.52
C SER A 23 -3.85 -2.47 11.28
N GLY A 24 -5.06 -2.94 11.00
CA GLY A 24 -5.32 -3.84 9.88
C GLY A 24 -4.79 -5.27 10.09
N ASN A 25 -4.78 -6.05 9.00
CA ASN A 25 -4.47 -7.48 9.03
C ASN A 25 -3.28 -7.81 8.09
N CYS A 26 -2.27 -8.59 8.52
CA CYS A 26 -1.32 -9.23 7.58
C CYS A 26 -1.72 -10.68 7.30
N ARG A 27 -1.70 -11.05 6.03
CA ARG A 27 -1.76 -12.44 5.55
C ARG A 27 -0.42 -12.79 4.95
N VAL A 28 0.18 -13.90 5.38
CA VAL A 28 1.45 -14.39 4.83
C VAL A 28 1.22 -15.65 4.01
N SER A 29 1.72 -15.65 2.78
CA SER A 29 1.84 -16.81 1.91
C SER A 29 3.32 -17.14 1.69
N VAL A 30 3.59 -18.24 0.97
CA VAL A 30 4.93 -18.83 0.77
C VAL A 30 6.02 -17.83 0.36
N MET A 31 5.68 -16.70 -0.25
CA MET A 31 6.65 -15.69 -0.68
C MET A 31 6.19 -14.23 -0.51
N THR A 32 5.10 -13.99 0.22
CA THR A 32 4.48 -12.66 0.28
C THR A 32 3.81 -12.44 1.64
N CYS A 33 4.11 -11.35 2.35
CA CYS A 33 3.17 -10.77 3.34
C CYS A 33 2.36 -9.67 2.66
N LEU A 34 1.05 -9.79 2.81
CA LEU A 34 0.07 -8.80 2.42
C LEU A 34 -0.53 -8.17 3.67
N TRP A 35 -0.11 -6.94 3.97
CA TRP A 35 -0.66 -6.15 5.07
C TRP A 35 -1.73 -5.18 4.58
N THR A 36 -2.94 -5.32 5.12
CA THR A 36 -4.11 -4.52 4.75
C THR A 36 -4.60 -3.66 5.90
N ILE A 37 -4.26 -2.37 5.85
CA ILE A 37 -4.58 -1.37 6.89
C ILE A 37 -6.01 -0.82 6.76
N GLY A 38 -6.51 -0.66 5.53
CA GLY A 38 -7.74 0.11 5.28
C GLY A 38 -7.48 1.61 5.38
N GLN A 39 -8.05 2.26 6.39
CA GLN A 39 -7.88 3.69 6.67
C GLN A 39 -6.73 3.91 7.66
N ILE A 40 -5.85 4.88 7.37
CA ILE A 40 -4.75 5.23 8.28
C ILE A 40 -5.35 5.93 9.52
N PRO A 41 -5.05 5.47 10.75
CA PRO A 41 -5.48 6.14 11.97
C PRO A 41 -4.90 7.56 12.05
N LYS A 42 -5.66 8.50 12.62
CA LYS A 42 -5.24 9.91 12.74
C LYS A 42 -4.16 10.10 13.81
N ASP A 43 -4.23 9.29 14.88
CA ASP A 43 -3.47 9.51 16.10
C ASP A 43 -2.19 8.66 16.17
N LYS A 44 -2.04 7.68 15.28
CA LYS A 44 -0.90 6.76 15.28
C LYS A 44 -0.60 6.23 13.88
N ALA A 45 0.68 6.14 13.55
CA ALA A 45 1.13 5.46 12.35
C ALA A 45 0.91 3.92 12.47
N PRO A 46 0.29 3.28 11.47
CA PRO A 46 0.21 1.82 11.41
C PRO A 46 1.60 1.19 11.46
N ALA A 47 1.73 0.10 12.21
CA ALA A 47 2.95 -0.68 12.36
C ALA A 47 2.66 -2.18 12.25
N LEU A 48 3.54 -2.88 11.53
CA LEU A 48 3.61 -4.34 11.48
C LEU A 48 5.01 -4.76 11.95
N SER A 49 5.06 -5.58 12.99
CA SER A 49 6.30 -6.04 13.61
C SER A 49 6.28 -7.55 13.76
N GLY A 50 7.45 -8.17 13.94
CA GLY A 50 7.51 -9.60 14.19
C GLY A 50 8.80 -10.26 13.68
N ASN A 51 8.82 -11.58 13.76
CA ASN A 51 9.98 -12.39 13.39
C ASN A 51 9.69 -13.27 12.17
N LEU A 52 10.61 -13.23 11.21
CA LEU A 52 10.68 -14.16 10.09
C LEU A 52 11.95 -15.00 10.28
N ARG A 53 11.81 -16.33 10.28
CA ARG A 53 12.98 -17.23 10.34
C ARG A 53 13.33 -17.67 8.93
N LEU A 54 14.62 -17.70 8.64
CA LEU A 54 15.17 -18.25 7.39
C LEU A 54 15.24 -19.78 7.49
N GLU A 55 15.36 -20.45 6.35
CA GLU A 55 15.70 -21.87 6.30
C GLU A 55 17.03 -22.14 7.02
N GLU A 56 17.13 -23.32 7.64
CA GLU A 56 18.40 -23.86 8.11
C GLU A 56 19.44 -23.85 6.98
N GLY A 57 20.57 -23.19 7.20
CA GLY A 57 21.63 -23.01 6.21
C GLY A 57 21.63 -21.64 5.50
N LEU A 58 20.58 -20.83 5.61
CA LEU A 58 20.61 -19.41 5.22
C LEU A 58 20.94 -18.52 6.43
N ALA A 59 22.20 -18.06 6.50
CA ALA A 59 22.62 -17.10 7.54
C ALA A 59 22.08 -15.67 7.30
N GLN A 60 21.75 -15.32 6.06
CA GLN A 60 21.29 -13.98 5.68
C GLN A 60 20.33 -14.05 4.49
N LEU A 61 19.50 -13.01 4.34
CA LEU A 61 18.68 -12.84 3.14
C LEU A 61 19.57 -12.58 1.92
N HIS A 62 19.34 -13.32 0.82
CA HIS A 62 20.08 -13.10 -0.44
C HIS A 62 19.75 -11.76 -1.11
N ALA A 63 18.61 -11.16 -0.79
CA ALA A 63 18.21 -9.85 -1.25
C ALA A 63 17.30 -9.20 -0.20
N LEU A 64 17.46 -7.88 -0.03
CA LEU A 64 16.57 -7.09 0.81
C LEU A 64 15.17 -7.03 0.17
N PRO A 65 14.09 -7.20 0.96
CA PRO A 65 12.74 -7.17 0.43
C PRO A 65 12.38 -5.80 -0.13
N THR A 66 11.60 -5.79 -1.21
CA THR A 66 10.95 -4.58 -1.72
C THR A 66 9.49 -4.59 -1.30
N PHE A 67 9.03 -3.48 -0.73
CA PHE A 67 7.65 -3.29 -0.31
C PHE A 67 6.88 -2.55 -1.40
N GLN A 68 6.04 -3.28 -2.13
CA GLN A 68 5.09 -2.63 -3.04
C GLN A 68 3.93 -2.07 -2.24
N VAL A 69 3.63 -0.78 -2.42
CA VAL A 69 2.60 -0.08 -1.65
C VAL A 69 1.45 0.34 -2.56
N LYS A 70 0.21 0.05 -2.15
CA LYS A 70 -1.00 0.53 -2.82
C LYS A 70 -1.80 1.44 -1.91
N PHE A 71 -2.09 2.66 -2.35
CA PHE A 71 -2.95 3.60 -1.63
C PHE A 71 -3.89 4.36 -2.55
N ARG A 72 -4.93 4.92 -1.96
CA ARG A 72 -5.86 5.86 -2.58
C ARG A 72 -6.15 6.97 -1.56
N ILE A 73 -5.98 8.21 -1.97
CA ILE A 73 -6.27 9.41 -1.18
C ILE A 73 -7.36 10.18 -1.92
N MET A 74 -8.49 10.37 -1.25
CA MET A 74 -9.63 11.07 -1.83
C MET A 74 -9.58 12.56 -1.48
N GLY A 75 -9.99 13.41 -2.41
CA GLY A 75 -10.04 14.86 -2.23
C GLY A 75 -8.70 15.58 -2.41
N VAL A 76 -7.63 14.87 -2.81
CA VAL A 76 -6.28 15.43 -2.93
C VAL A 76 -5.72 15.18 -4.33
N ALA A 77 -5.20 16.24 -4.94
CA ALA A 77 -4.32 16.18 -6.11
C ALA A 77 -2.89 16.45 -5.64
N LEU A 78 -2.03 15.43 -5.62
CA LEU A 78 -0.67 15.55 -5.07
C LEU A 78 0.20 16.57 -5.83
N PHE A 79 -0.10 16.80 -7.12
CA PHE A 79 0.58 17.79 -7.94
C PHE A 79 0.10 19.24 -7.70
N GLY A 80 -0.80 19.46 -6.74
CA GLY A 80 -1.41 20.77 -6.49
C GLY A 80 -2.35 21.23 -7.62
N LEU A 81 -2.69 20.35 -8.57
CA LEU A 81 -3.58 20.70 -9.67
C LEU A 81 -4.98 21.03 -9.13
N GLN A 82 -5.48 22.19 -9.51
CA GLN A 82 -6.82 22.67 -9.18
C GLN A 82 -7.58 23.00 -10.45
N ILE A 83 -8.90 22.84 -10.42
CA ILE A 83 -9.77 23.33 -11.49
C ILE A 83 -10.16 24.77 -11.13
N ASP A 84 -9.68 25.71 -11.92
CA ASP A 84 -10.02 27.12 -11.77
C ASP A 84 -11.49 27.37 -12.16
N LYS A 85 -11.90 26.93 -13.35
CA LYS A 85 -13.26 27.11 -13.86
C LYS A 85 -13.74 25.94 -14.70
N LEU A 86 -15.01 25.56 -14.51
CA LEU A 86 -15.74 24.64 -15.36
C LEU A 86 -16.95 25.35 -15.96
N ASP A 87 -16.87 25.64 -17.27
CA ASP A 87 -17.96 26.25 -18.03
C ASP A 87 -18.71 25.19 -18.83
N VAL A 88 -20.03 25.16 -18.66
CA VAL A 88 -20.93 24.31 -19.45
C VAL A 88 -21.78 25.22 -20.32
N LYS A 89 -21.72 25.04 -21.64
CA LYS A 89 -22.44 25.84 -22.63
C LYS A 89 -23.54 25.00 -23.30
N ASN A 90 -24.50 25.66 -23.94
CA ASN A 90 -25.59 25.03 -24.70
C ASN A 90 -26.53 24.13 -23.88
N THR A 91 -26.76 24.45 -22.61
CA THR A 91 -27.75 23.78 -21.77
C THR A 91 -28.87 24.75 -21.41
N SER A 92 -30.12 24.32 -21.51
CA SER A 92 -31.28 25.12 -21.08
C SER A 92 -31.34 25.30 -19.55
N ASN A 93 -30.75 24.35 -18.81
CA ASN A 93 -30.70 24.36 -17.36
C ASN A 93 -29.25 24.54 -16.89
N ALA A 94 -29.05 25.15 -15.70
CA ALA A 94 -27.76 25.25 -15.05
C ALA A 94 -27.42 23.91 -14.35
N PRO A 95 -26.48 23.10 -14.86
CA PRO A 95 -26.18 21.81 -14.26
C PRO A 95 -25.42 21.97 -12.95
N TYR A 96 -25.58 20.99 -12.05
CA TYR A 96 -24.69 20.85 -10.90
C TYR A 96 -23.27 20.53 -11.39
N LYS A 97 -22.29 21.29 -10.90
CA LYS A 97 -20.87 21.14 -11.23
C LYS A 97 -20.11 20.78 -9.96
N GLY A 98 -19.29 19.75 -10.02
CA GLY A 98 -18.47 19.31 -8.90
C GLY A 98 -17.17 18.70 -9.40
N PHE A 99 -16.12 18.85 -8.60
CA PHE A 99 -14.83 18.24 -8.84
C PHE A 99 -14.40 17.48 -7.60
N ARG A 100 -13.83 16.28 -7.80
CA ARG A 100 -13.18 15.52 -6.74
C ARG A 100 -11.85 14.98 -7.24
N ALA A 101 -10.77 15.47 -6.66
CA ALA A 101 -9.45 14.91 -6.90
C ALA A 101 -9.31 13.53 -6.25
N GLN A 102 -8.53 12.66 -6.89
CA GLN A 102 -8.13 11.37 -6.34
C GLN A 102 -6.66 11.12 -6.70
N ALA A 103 -5.84 10.88 -5.69
CA ALA A 103 -4.48 10.37 -5.86
C ALA A 103 -4.46 8.88 -5.56
N GLN A 104 -3.75 8.11 -6.39
CA GLN A 104 -3.57 6.67 -6.17
C GLN A 104 -2.14 6.24 -6.48
N ALA A 105 -1.69 5.19 -5.81
CA ALA A 105 -0.37 4.64 -6.04
C ALA A 105 -0.27 4.02 -7.45
N GLY A 106 0.73 4.47 -8.22
CA GLY A 106 1.21 3.75 -9.40
C GLY A 106 2.08 2.55 -8.99
N ASN A 107 3.29 2.47 -9.56
CA ASN A 107 4.33 1.55 -9.12
C ASN A 107 5.11 2.19 -7.98
N TYR A 108 4.52 2.15 -6.78
CA TYR A 108 5.15 2.70 -5.57
C TYR A 108 5.86 1.58 -4.82
N GLU A 109 7.18 1.71 -4.70
CA GLU A 109 8.06 0.74 -4.05
C GLU A 109 8.87 1.43 -2.95
N VAL A 110 8.97 0.79 -1.79
CA VAL A 110 9.89 1.16 -0.73
C VAL A 110 10.92 0.04 -0.62
N ARG A 111 12.20 0.37 -0.56
CA ARG A 111 13.29 -0.60 -0.39
C ARG A 111 13.86 -0.45 1.03
N SER A 112 14.07 -1.57 1.71
CA SER A 112 14.92 -1.63 2.90
C SER A 112 16.38 -1.71 2.52
#